data_AF-A0A8J7FN52-F1
#
_entry.id   AF-A0A8J7FN52-F1
#
_cell.length_a   1.000
_cell.length_b   1.000
_cell.length_c   1.000
_cell.angle_alpha   90.00
_cell.angle_beta   90.00
_cell.angle_gamma   90.00
#
_symmetry.space_group_name_H-M   'P 1'
#
loop_
_entity.id
_entity.type
_entity.pdbx_description
1 polymer ?
#
loop_
_entity_poly.entity_id
_entity_poly.type
_entity_poly.pdbx_seq_one_letter_code
_entity_poly.pdbx_strand_id
1 'polypeptide(L)'
;MILYNTTFVVEDSVHEDWLTWFKEENIQDYLNTKCFLGARFGKVTSHVEPGMKTYSIQFFVKDELTLDQFKNNFLVEIQQKLIQKFGTSVLGFSSEMEHLGDFS
;
A
#
# COMPACT_ATOMS: atom_id res chain seq x y z
N MET A 1 14.20 -11.95 3.06
CA MET A 1 13.05 -11.19 3.58
C MET A 1 12.13 -10.86 2.41
N ILE A 2 10.87 -10.57 2.66
CA ILE A 2 9.90 -10.30 1.58
C ILE A 2 9.65 -8.80 1.50
N LEU A 3 9.57 -8.28 0.28
CA LEU A 3 9.01 -6.97 0.01
C LEU A 3 7.57 -7.14 -0.48
N TYR A 4 6.62 -6.66 0.31
CA TYR A 4 5.21 -6.60 -0.08
C TYR A 4 4.89 -5.21 -0.61
N ASN A 5 4.64 -5.10 -1.91
CA ASN A 5 4.34 -3.83 -2.58
C ASN A 5 2.85 -3.72 -2.87
N THR A 6 2.22 -2.62 -2.49
CA THR A 6 0.89 -2.23 -2.99
C THR A 6 1.02 -1.00 -3.86
N THR A 7 0.51 -1.08 -5.09
CA THR A 7 0.39 0.04 -6.01
C THR A 7 -1.05 0.54 -6.00
N PHE A 8 -1.22 1.85 -5.86
CA PHE A 8 -2.52 2.53 -5.90
C PHE A 8 -2.60 3.41 -7.13
N VAL A 9 -3.68 3.28 -7.89
CA VAL A 9 -4.07 4.21 -8.96
C VAL A 9 -5.26 5.02 -8.45
N VAL A 10 -5.11 6.34 -8.42
CA VAL A 10 -6.00 7.27 -7.72
C VAL A 10 -6.50 8.31 -8.71
N GLU A 11 -7.82 8.45 -8.84
CA GLU A 11 -8.44 9.53 -9.62
C GLU A 11 -8.08 10.90 -9.04
N ASP A 12 -7.79 11.87 -9.91
CA ASP A 12 -7.36 13.22 -9.49
C ASP A 12 -8.43 13.95 -8.66
N SER A 13 -9.71 13.63 -8.88
CA SER A 13 -10.86 14.19 -8.15
C SER A 13 -10.86 13.87 -6.65
N VAL A 14 -10.30 12.73 -6.24
CA VAL A 14 -10.25 12.27 -4.83
C VAL A 14 -8.82 12.23 -4.27
N HIS A 15 -7.84 12.67 -5.08
CA HIS A 15 -6.42 12.52 -4.77
C HIS A 15 -6.00 13.12 -3.43
N GLU A 16 -6.35 14.37 -3.16
CA GLU A 16 -5.90 15.08 -1.95
C GLU A 16 -6.48 14.43 -0.70
N ASP A 17 -7.77 14.08 -0.74
CA ASP A 17 -8.48 13.42 0.36
C ASP A 17 -7.91 12.01 0.61
N TRP A 18 -7.67 11.25 -0.46
CA TRP A 18 -7.06 9.93 -0.36
C TRP A 18 -5.64 10.02 0.21
N LEU A 19 -4.82 10.95 -0.26
CA LEU A 19 -3.43 11.08 0.19
C LEU A 19 -3.35 11.48 1.67
N THR A 20 -4.24 12.37 2.10
CA THR A 20 -4.37 12.78 3.51
C THR A 20 -4.79 11.59 4.36
N TRP A 21 -5.89 10.94 3.99
CA TRP A 21 -6.37 9.74 4.68
C TRP A 21 -5.34 8.62 4.73
N PHE A 22 -4.59 8.41 3.64
CA PHE A 22 -3.58 7.37 3.58
C PHE A 22 -2.47 7.61 4.60
N LYS A 23 -1.96 8.84 4.68
CA LYS A 23 -0.86 9.23 5.58
C LYS A 23 -1.27 9.29 7.04
N GLU A 24 -2.52 9.63 7.33
CA GLU A 24 -3.00 9.82 8.70
C GLU A 24 -3.62 8.55 9.29
N GLU A 25 -4.38 7.79 8.49
CA GLU A 25 -5.17 6.66 8.97
C GLU A 25 -4.72 5.34 8.34
N ASN A 26 -4.74 5.22 7.00
CA ASN A 26 -4.57 3.91 6.35
C ASN A 26 -3.21 3.29 6.66
N ILE A 27 -2.13 4.07 6.63
CA ILE A 27 -0.80 3.55 6.97
C ILE A 27 -0.74 3.02 8.41
N GLN A 28 -1.49 3.61 9.35
CA GLN A 28 -1.54 3.14 10.73
C GLN A 28 -2.22 1.78 10.83
N ASP A 29 -3.25 1.52 10.01
CA ASP A 29 -3.86 0.18 9.96
C ASP A 29 -2.84 -0.91 9.58
N TYR A 30 -1.92 -0.62 8.66
CA TYR A 30 -0.82 -1.55 8.33
C TYR A 30 0.20 -1.65 9.48
N LEU A 31 0.67 -0.52 10.01
CA LEU A 31 1.72 -0.51 11.04
C LEU A 31 1.26 -1.14 12.36
N ASN A 32 -0.02 -0.97 12.73
CA ASN A 32 -0.59 -1.52 13.96
C ASN A 32 -0.69 -3.06 13.96
N THR A 33 -0.64 -3.70 12.79
CA THR A 33 -0.56 -5.17 12.68
C THR A 33 0.74 -5.73 13.28
N LYS A 34 1.81 -4.90 13.34
CA LYS A 34 3.17 -5.29 13.73
C LYS A 34 3.78 -6.39 12.86
N CYS A 35 3.22 -6.64 11.67
CA CYS A 35 3.74 -7.61 10.70
C CYS A 35 4.92 -7.07 9.87
N PHE A 36 5.13 -5.74 9.88
CA PHE A 36 6.08 -5.06 9.01
C PHE A 36 7.27 -4.48 9.79
N LEU A 37 8.47 -4.64 9.23
CA LEU A 37 9.72 -4.10 9.78
C LEU A 37 9.97 -2.64 9.38
N GLY A 38 9.29 -2.17 8.34
CA GLY A 38 9.40 -0.82 7.82
C GLY A 38 8.61 -0.66 6.54
N ALA A 39 8.44 0.59 6.11
CA ALA A 39 7.70 0.93 4.90
C ALA A 39 8.40 2.03 4.10
N ARG A 40 8.25 2.01 2.77
CA ARG A 40 8.68 3.08 1.85
C ARG A 40 7.51 3.49 0.97
N PHE A 41 7.07 4.74 1.09
CA PHE A 41 5.99 5.30 0.29
C PHE A 41 6.54 6.20 -0.80
N GLY A 42 6.08 6.01 -2.04
CA GLY A 42 6.52 6.77 -3.20
C GLY A 42 5.36 7.12 -4.12
N LYS A 43 5.51 8.25 -4.81
CA LYS A 43 4.66 8.62 -5.94
C LYS A 43 5.38 8.26 -7.23
N VAL A 44 4.70 7.58 -8.14
CA VAL A 44 5.22 7.35 -9.49
C VAL A 44 5.15 8.68 -10.24
N THR A 45 6.30 9.19 -10.68
CA THR A 45 6.42 10.44 -11.44
C THR A 45 6.60 10.21 -12.94
N SER A 46 6.94 8.99 -13.35
CA SER A 46 6.91 8.51 -14.73
C SER A 46 5.53 7.94 -15.07
N HIS A 47 5.24 7.75 -16.36
CA HIS A 47 3.98 7.12 -16.83
C HIS A 47 2.71 7.75 -16.23
N VAL A 48 2.64 9.07 -16.21
CA VAL A 48 1.47 9.81 -15.70
C VAL A 48 0.32 9.66 -16.69
N GLU A 49 -0.74 8.99 -16.27
CA GLU A 49 -2.00 8.94 -17.00
C GLU A 49 -2.83 10.20 -16.70
N PRO A 50 -3.33 10.93 -17.72
CA PRO A 50 -4.14 12.12 -17.49
C PRO A 50 -5.35 11.83 -16.60
N GLY A 51 -5.53 12.62 -15.54
CA GLY A 51 -6.63 12.45 -14.58
C GLY A 51 -6.40 11.37 -13.51
N MET A 52 -5.23 10.73 -13.50
CA MET A 52 -4.86 9.71 -12.52
C MET A 52 -3.51 10.01 -11.88
N LYS A 53 -3.30 9.50 -10.66
CA LYS A 53 -2.03 9.54 -9.94
C LYS A 53 -1.72 8.16 -9.38
N THR A 54 -0.49 7.71 -9.59
CA THR A 54 -0.06 6.38 -9.16
C THR A 54 0.92 6.50 -7.99
N TYR A 55 0.68 5.69 -6.97
CA TYR A 55 1.49 5.59 -5.76
C TYR A 55 1.91 4.15 -5.51
N SER A 56 3.01 3.96 -4.79
CA SER A 56 3.48 2.64 -4.34
C SER A 56 3.89 2.75 -2.88
N ILE A 57 3.44 1.77 -2.09
CA ILE A 57 3.92 1.51 -0.73
C ILE A 57 4.58 0.15 -0.71
N GLN A 58 5.79 0.09 -0.19
CA GLN A 58 6.54 -1.14 -0.03
C GLN A 58 6.77 -1.42 1.44
N PHE A 59 6.47 -2.63 1.89
CA PHE A 59 6.70 -3.07 3.25
C PHE A 59 7.74 -4.18 3.31
N PHE A 60 8.63 -4.11 4.29
CA PHE A 60 9.55 -5.19 4.63
C PHE A 60 8.87 -6.17 5.57
N VAL A 61 8.81 -7.44 5.18
CA VAL A 61 8.22 -8.54 5.96
C VAL A 61 9.31 -9.57 6.25
N LYS A 62 9.34 -10.07 7.48
CA LYS A 62 10.40 -10.98 7.94
C LYS A 62 10.42 -12.30 7.16
N ASP A 63 9.26 -12.94 7.03
CA ASP A 63 9.09 -14.28 6.48
C ASP A 63 7.66 -14.49 5.94
N GLU A 64 7.45 -15.58 5.19
CA GLU A 64 6.17 -15.92 4.56
C GLU A 64 5.06 -16.12 5.59
N LEU A 65 5.36 -16.76 6.73
CA LEU A 65 4.40 -16.97 7.80
C LEU A 65 3.81 -15.65 8.31
N THR A 66 4.66 -14.64 8.51
CA THR A 66 4.23 -13.30 8.94
C THR A 66 3.37 -12.63 7.86
N LEU A 67 3.73 -12.79 6.58
CA LEU A 67 2.95 -12.24 5.48
C LEU A 67 1.56 -12.90 5.37
N ASP A 68 1.49 -14.22 5.54
CA ASP A 68 0.24 -14.96 5.51
C ASP A 68 -0.65 -14.57 6.70
N GLN A 69 -0.08 -14.39 7.89
CA GLN A 69 -0.81 -13.84 9.04
C GLN A 69 -1.38 -12.46 8.72
N PHE A 70 -0.59 -11.58 8.08
CA PHE A 70 -1.07 -10.27 7.66
C PHE A 70 -2.27 -10.37 6.71
N LYS A 71 -2.13 -11.16 5.64
CA LYS A 71 -3.16 -11.34 4.61
C LYS A 71 -4.46 -11.93 5.17
N ASN A 72 -4.34 -12.97 6.00
CA ASN A 72 -5.50 -13.70 6.49
C ASN A 72 -6.28 -12.94 7.58
N ASN A 73 -5.58 -12.12 8.39
CA ASN A 73 -6.19 -11.51 9.57
C ASN A 73 -6.51 -10.02 9.42
N PHE A 74 -5.83 -9.30 8.52
CA PHE A 74 -5.92 -7.83 8.47
C PHE A 74 -6.20 -7.27 7.07
N LEU A 75 -5.63 -7.86 6.02
CA LEU A 75 -5.69 -7.29 4.67
C LEU A 75 -7.13 -7.03 4.18
N VAL A 76 -8.05 -7.96 4.45
CA VAL A 76 -9.46 -7.83 4.01
C VAL A 76 -10.11 -6.59 4.62
N GLU A 77 -9.93 -6.35 5.92
CA GLU A 77 -10.52 -5.19 6.60
C GLU A 77 -9.94 -3.88 6.06
N ILE A 78 -8.62 -3.83 5.87
CA ILE A 78 -7.94 -2.64 5.35
C ILE A 78 -8.42 -2.30 3.94
N GLN A 79 -8.58 -3.31 3.07
CA GLN A 79 -9.11 -3.13 1.71
C GLN A 79 -10.57 -2.68 1.74
N GLN A 80 -11.39 -3.22 2.66
CA GLN A 80 -12.78 -2.80 2.81
C GLN A 80 -12.91 -1.34 3.22
N LYS A 81 -12.07 -0.82 4.13
CA LYS A 81 -12.06 0.61 4.49
C LYS A 81 -11.76 1.51 3.28
N LEU A 82 -10.78 1.12 2.45
CA LEU A 82 -10.47 1.83 1.21
C LEU A 82 -11.68 1.87 0.26
N ILE A 83 -12.30 0.72 0.01
CA ILE A 83 -13.47 0.60 -0.87
C ILE A 83 -14.66 1.38 -0.30
N GLN A 84 -14.89 1.32 1.00
CA GLN A 84 -15.99 2.04 1.65
C GLN A 84 -15.85 3.56 1.49
N LYS A 85 -14.61 4.07 1.54
CA LYS A 85 -14.34 5.51 1.50
C LYS A 85 -14.22 6.07 0.07
N PHE A 86 -13.63 5.32 -0.85
CA PHE A 86 -13.30 5.80 -2.20
C PHE A 86 -13.94 5.00 -3.34
N GLY A 87 -14.64 3.91 -3.05
CA GLY A 87 -15.32 3.10 -4.06
C GLY A 87 -14.35 2.62 -5.14
N THR A 88 -14.66 2.96 -6.39
CA THR A 88 -13.84 2.62 -7.56
C THR A 88 -12.83 3.69 -7.96
N SER A 89 -12.85 4.87 -7.32
CA SER A 89 -11.95 5.98 -7.65
C SER A 89 -10.51 5.77 -7.18
N VAL A 90 -10.29 4.73 -6.36
CA VAL A 90 -8.96 4.26 -5.97
C VAL A 90 -8.87 2.75 -6.13
N LEU A 91 -7.94 2.30 -6.97
CA LEU A 91 -7.65 0.88 -7.19
C LEU A 91 -6.29 0.53 -6.61
N GLY A 92 -6.26 -0.47 -5.73
CA GLY A 92 -5.04 -0.99 -5.13
C GLY A 92 -4.78 -2.44 -5.56
N PHE A 93 -3.55 -2.75 -5.99
CA PHE A 93 -3.13 -4.13 -6.24
C PHE A 93 -1.74 -4.37 -5.63
N SER A 94 -1.48 -5.61 -5.20
CA SER A 94 -0.25 -5.94 -4.50
C SER A 94 0.58 -7.00 -5.22
N SER A 95 1.89 -6.95 -4.99
CA SER A 95 2.87 -7.93 -5.47
C SER A 95 3.84 -8.30 -4.35
N GLU A 96 4.36 -9.51 -4.43
CA GLU A 96 5.33 -10.07 -3.50
C GLU A 96 6.66 -10.22 -4.21
N MET A 97 7.71 -9.75 -3.55
CA MET A 97 9.04 -9.70 -4.13
C MET A 97 10.05 -10.26 -3.13
N GLU A 98 11.05 -10.97 -3.63
CA GLU A 98 12.22 -11.32 -2.83
C GLU A 98 13.13 -10.11 -2.70
N HIS A 99 13.51 -9.77 -1.46
CA HIS A 99 14.53 -8.75 -1.25
C HIS A 99 15.93 -9.36 -1.44
N LEU A 100 16.63 -8.88 -2.45
CA LEU A 100 17.98 -9.34 -2.83
C LEU A 100 19.11 -8.48 -2.26
N GLY A 101 18.80 -7.33 -1.66
CA GLY A 101 19.79 -6.41 -1.07
C GLY A 101 19.40 -4.93 -1.21
N ASP A 102 20.08 -4.08 -0.45
CA ASP A 102 20.05 -2.62 -0.58
C ASP A 102 21.44 -2.14 -1.05
N PHE A 103 21.47 -1.13 -1.92
CA PHE A 103 22.71 -0.55 -2.48
C PHE A 103 22.83 0.92 -2.07
N SER A 104 24.06 1.39 -1.82
CA SER A 104 24.39 2.76 -1.41
C SER A 104 25.05 3.56 -2.52
#